data_AF-A0A524R1U8-F1
#
_entry.id   AF-A0A524R1U8-F1
#
_cell.length_a   1.000
_cell.length_b   1.000
_cell.length_c   1.000
_cell.angle_alpha   90.00
_cell.angle_beta   90.00
_cell.angle_gamma   90.00
#
_symmetry.space_group_name_H-M   'P 1'
#
loop_
_entity.id
_entity.type
_entity.pdbx_description
1 polymer ?
#
loop_
_entity_poly.entity_id
_entity_poly.type
_entity_poly.pdbx_seq_one_letter_code
_entity_poly.pdbx_strand_id
1 'polypeptide(L)'
;MSQNERFTQRLRDGGVPLERGCDGAYLMADAFLPHLRENQQDTLAAAIYLMSGVRTVAQGLVGKDALLPVQVPRLCLTNQQLDQVADAIIQLHSQADRINAVQTLSEGEWRDQMAYHWLFPDLELYSFDTSPFQIHTIEKVGVLTREDRERAMRAAGYNTFLLRSADVAIDLLTDSGTTAMGTIQWAAYEGARASAVTSDEYFDFVHALQESFGYEYIIPTHQGRAAEHILSQTRIQPGQLVPGNMYFTTTKLHQERAGGVFADVIVDEAHDPQSDFPWKGNIDVSKLDALVQTHGAEEIAYVSFEHSVNLAGGQPVSMDNMKEVYEYCSARSIPVFFDATRTVENAYMIQWKDPRYADTPVKDIVREMMLYGDGCTVSGKKDFLINIGGCLAFRDNLEWAGEAEEMLRVYEGTAVDGGLAAADLAAMARGVEEMTDDRHIRARVQQTQELGRLLLDAGIPIVM
;
A
#
# COMPACT_ATOMS: atom_id res chain seq x y z
N MET A 1 -10.31 -23.95 13.68
CA MET A 1 -11.17 -23.06 14.47
C MET A 1 -11.87 -22.12 13.49
N SER A 2 -13.19 -22.04 13.49
CA SER A 2 -13.89 -21.06 12.62
C SER A 2 -13.56 -19.64 13.06
N GLN A 3 -13.68 -18.64 12.17
CA GLN A 3 -13.38 -17.24 12.48
C GLN A 3 -14.12 -16.75 13.75
N ASN A 4 -15.41 -17.08 13.88
CA ASN A 4 -16.21 -16.74 15.07
C ASN A 4 -15.73 -17.45 16.34
N GLU A 5 -15.24 -18.70 16.20
CA GLU A 5 -14.73 -19.46 17.34
C GLU A 5 -13.42 -18.88 17.85
N ARG A 6 -12.52 -18.47 16.95
CA ARG A 6 -11.27 -17.74 17.30
C ARG A 6 -11.59 -16.44 18.03
N PHE A 7 -12.46 -15.62 17.45
CA PHE A 7 -12.88 -14.34 18.03
C PHE A 7 -13.48 -14.51 19.43
N THR A 8 -14.44 -15.44 19.59
CA THR A 8 -15.10 -15.70 20.86
C THR A 8 -14.15 -16.28 21.90
N GLN A 9 -13.23 -17.16 21.48
CA GLN A 9 -12.24 -17.75 22.38
C GLN A 9 -11.30 -16.67 22.93
N ARG A 10 -10.83 -15.76 22.09
CA ARG A 10 -9.97 -14.65 22.51
C ARG A 10 -10.62 -13.77 23.58
N LEU A 11 -11.90 -13.42 23.42
CA LEU A 11 -12.67 -12.70 24.43
C LEU A 11 -12.78 -13.46 25.76
N ARG A 12 -13.01 -14.78 25.70
CA ARG A 12 -13.08 -15.63 26.91
C ARG A 12 -11.75 -15.72 27.63
N ASP A 13 -10.66 -15.87 26.88
CA ASP A 13 -9.31 -15.91 27.44
C ASP A 13 -8.95 -14.57 28.11
N GLY A 14 -9.48 -13.46 27.59
CA GLY A 14 -9.41 -12.13 28.22
C GLY A 14 -10.40 -11.89 29.36
N GLY A 15 -11.16 -12.91 29.79
CA GLY A 15 -12.07 -12.83 30.93
C GLY A 15 -13.38 -12.06 30.68
N VAL A 16 -13.73 -11.78 29.43
CA VAL A 16 -14.95 -11.03 29.09
C VAL A 16 -16.20 -11.91 29.29
N PRO A 17 -17.21 -11.46 30.07
CA PRO A 17 -18.43 -12.24 30.29
C PRO A 17 -19.31 -12.25 29.04
N LEU A 18 -19.53 -13.44 28.47
CA LEU A 18 -20.28 -13.58 27.23
C LEU A 18 -20.93 -14.97 27.06
N GLU A 19 -21.99 -15.01 26.27
CA GLU A 19 -22.55 -16.22 25.68
C GLU A 19 -22.00 -16.44 24.26
N ARG A 20 -21.83 -17.72 23.88
CA ARG A 20 -21.34 -18.08 22.54
C ARG A 20 -22.49 -18.00 21.53
N GLY A 21 -22.33 -17.16 20.53
CA GLY A 21 -23.19 -17.08 19.35
C GLY A 21 -22.72 -17.99 18.20
N CYS A 22 -23.61 -18.23 17.23
CA CYS A 22 -23.22 -18.83 15.95
C CYS A 22 -22.63 -17.80 14.97
N ASP A 23 -22.98 -16.53 15.15
CA ASP A 23 -22.67 -15.38 14.29
C ASP A 23 -21.81 -14.30 14.99
N GLY A 24 -21.29 -14.58 16.20
CA GLY A 24 -20.46 -13.64 16.95
C GLY A 24 -20.41 -13.96 18.44
N ALA A 25 -20.20 -12.92 19.25
CA ALA A 25 -20.20 -13.00 20.71
C ALA A 25 -21.36 -12.17 21.28
N TYR A 26 -22.00 -12.65 22.34
CA TYR A 26 -23.10 -11.96 23.01
C TYR A 26 -22.64 -11.57 24.41
N LEU A 27 -22.25 -10.31 24.59
CA LEU A 27 -21.68 -9.84 25.86
C LEU A 27 -22.77 -9.73 26.91
N MET A 28 -22.53 -10.25 28.11
CA MET A 28 -23.48 -10.15 29.23
C MET A 28 -23.30 -8.79 29.90
N ALA A 29 -24.13 -7.80 29.56
CA ALA A 29 -23.89 -6.41 29.96
C ALA A 29 -23.99 -6.19 31.48
N ASP A 30 -24.84 -6.96 32.15
CA ASP A 30 -25.00 -6.97 33.61
C ASP A 30 -23.76 -7.53 34.34
N ALA A 31 -23.14 -8.56 33.78
CA ALA A 31 -21.89 -9.12 34.30
C ALA A 31 -20.66 -8.27 33.92
N PHE A 32 -20.70 -7.59 32.77
CA PHE A 32 -19.63 -6.69 32.32
C PHE A 32 -19.61 -5.40 33.15
N LEU A 33 -20.79 -4.84 33.49
CA LEU A 33 -20.95 -3.60 34.26
C LEU A 33 -21.78 -3.83 35.55
N PRO A 34 -21.30 -4.66 36.49
CA PRO A 34 -22.11 -5.11 37.64
C PRO A 34 -22.40 -4.00 38.66
N HIS A 35 -21.65 -2.89 38.62
CA HIS A 35 -21.88 -1.71 39.47
C HIS A 35 -23.03 -0.83 38.98
N LEU A 36 -23.45 -0.98 37.71
CA LEU A 36 -24.55 -0.23 37.13
C LEU A 36 -25.89 -0.94 37.36
N ARG A 37 -26.95 -0.18 37.59
CA ARG A 37 -28.29 -0.71 37.90
C ARG A 37 -29.30 -0.57 36.77
N GLU A 38 -29.02 0.31 35.81
CA GLU A 38 -29.88 0.62 34.68
C GLU A 38 -29.03 0.89 33.44
N ASN A 39 -29.65 0.73 32.26
CA ASN A 39 -29.06 1.03 30.96
C ASN A 39 -27.69 0.36 30.70
N GLN A 40 -27.39 -0.80 31.30
CA GLN A 40 -26.07 -1.44 31.16
C GLN A 40 -25.76 -1.76 29.70
N GLN A 41 -26.74 -2.27 28.94
CA GLN A 41 -26.56 -2.65 27.55
C GLN A 41 -26.21 -1.45 26.65
N ASP A 42 -26.94 -0.33 26.79
CA ASP A 42 -26.70 0.89 26.02
C ASP A 42 -25.41 1.59 26.45
N THR A 43 -25.14 1.61 27.77
CA THR A 43 -23.89 2.14 28.32
C THR A 43 -22.69 1.36 27.78
N LEU A 44 -22.75 0.03 27.77
CA LEU A 44 -21.68 -0.81 27.24
C LEU A 44 -21.48 -0.57 25.74
N ALA A 45 -22.55 -0.50 24.96
CA ALA A 45 -22.46 -0.23 23.52
C ALA A 45 -21.82 1.13 23.23
N ALA A 46 -22.23 2.17 23.97
CA ALA A 46 -21.65 3.51 23.85
C ALA A 46 -20.18 3.55 24.28
N ALA A 47 -19.81 2.83 25.35
CA ALA A 47 -18.43 2.76 25.84
C ALA A 47 -17.49 2.04 24.88
N ILE A 48 -17.93 0.93 24.25
CA ILE A 48 -17.16 0.25 23.20
C ILE A 48 -16.87 1.22 22.05
N TYR A 49 -17.88 1.95 21.59
CA TYR A 49 -17.72 2.93 20.51
C TYR A 49 -16.84 4.11 20.92
N LEU A 50 -17.03 4.68 22.11
CA LEU A 50 -16.23 5.80 22.59
C LEU A 50 -14.74 5.45 22.70
N MET A 51 -14.42 4.25 23.20
CA MET A 51 -13.04 3.83 23.42
C MET A 51 -12.32 3.43 22.13
N SER A 52 -13.02 2.81 21.17
CA SER A 52 -12.38 2.16 20.00
C SER A 52 -12.98 2.53 18.63
N GLY A 53 -14.17 3.12 18.58
CA GLY A 53 -14.93 3.29 17.34
C GLY A 53 -15.64 2.02 16.86
N VAL A 54 -15.54 0.90 17.57
CA VAL A 54 -16.30 -0.32 17.27
C VAL A 54 -17.77 -0.08 17.57
N ARG A 55 -18.62 -0.25 16.55
CA ARG A 55 -20.06 -0.20 16.71
C ARG A 55 -20.62 -1.56 17.09
N THR A 56 -21.32 -1.61 18.21
CA THR A 56 -22.20 -2.71 18.60
C THR A 56 -23.63 -2.17 18.70
N VAL A 57 -24.64 -3.04 18.75
CA VAL A 57 -26.03 -2.56 18.84
C VAL A 57 -26.89 -3.47 19.70
N ALA A 58 -27.55 -2.87 20.69
CA ALA A 58 -28.69 -3.44 21.37
C ALA A 58 -29.92 -3.35 20.44
N GLN A 59 -30.40 -4.48 19.90
CA GLN A 59 -31.55 -4.49 18.99
C GLN A 59 -32.87 -4.81 19.73
N GLY A 60 -33.98 -4.35 19.16
CA GLY A 60 -35.32 -4.78 19.56
C GLY A 60 -35.96 -3.93 20.65
N LEU A 61 -36.76 -4.58 21.49
CA LEU A 61 -37.55 -3.96 22.56
C LEU A 61 -36.68 -3.63 23.78
N VAL A 62 -36.97 -2.50 24.42
CA VAL A 62 -36.27 -2.08 25.65
C VAL A 62 -36.58 -3.05 26.79
N GLY A 63 -35.54 -3.45 27.54
CA GLY A 63 -35.67 -4.26 28.76
C GLY A 63 -36.05 -5.73 28.56
N LYS A 64 -35.96 -6.28 27.34
CA LYS A 64 -36.27 -7.69 27.05
C LYS A 64 -35.07 -8.64 27.13
N ASP A 65 -33.86 -8.12 27.04
CA ASP A 65 -32.61 -8.88 27.08
C ASP A 65 -31.49 -8.04 27.72
N ALA A 66 -30.50 -8.70 28.32
CA ALA A 66 -29.29 -8.10 28.88
C ALA A 66 -28.04 -8.38 28.02
N LEU A 67 -28.15 -9.21 26.98
CA LEU A 67 -27.06 -9.53 26.08
C LEU A 67 -26.83 -8.41 25.05
N LEU A 68 -25.61 -7.90 24.94
CA LEU A 68 -25.19 -7.00 23.86
C LEU A 68 -24.55 -7.81 22.72
N PRO A 69 -25.19 -7.93 21.54
CA PRO A 69 -24.63 -8.64 20.41
C PRO A 69 -23.41 -7.91 19.81
N VAL A 70 -22.34 -8.66 19.62
CA VAL A 70 -21.16 -8.32 18.82
C VAL A 70 -21.12 -9.29 17.65
N GLN A 71 -21.92 -8.97 16.63
CA GLN A 71 -22.12 -9.82 15.47
C GLN A 71 -21.01 -9.59 14.44
N VAL A 72 -20.44 -10.69 13.96
CA VAL A 72 -19.36 -10.66 12.97
C VAL A 72 -19.96 -10.71 11.56
N PRO A 73 -19.76 -9.67 10.73
CA PRO A 73 -20.25 -9.68 9.35
C PRO A 73 -19.57 -10.77 8.53
N ARG A 74 -20.36 -11.46 7.69
CA ARG A 74 -19.87 -12.59 6.89
C ARG A 74 -18.93 -12.10 5.80
N LEU A 75 -17.72 -12.66 5.76
CA LEU A 75 -16.72 -12.44 4.71
C LEU A 75 -16.22 -11.00 4.57
N CYS A 76 -16.48 -10.12 5.55
CA CYS A 76 -16.11 -8.69 5.47
C CYS A 76 -14.82 -8.34 6.22
N LEU A 77 -14.44 -9.14 7.21
CA LEU A 77 -13.33 -8.83 8.13
C LEU A 77 -12.27 -9.93 8.12
N THR A 78 -11.01 -9.53 8.25
CA THR A 78 -9.88 -10.45 8.44
C THR A 78 -9.81 -10.96 9.88
N ASN A 79 -9.08 -12.06 10.10
CA ASN A 79 -8.83 -12.54 11.46
C ASN A 79 -8.07 -11.51 12.31
N GLN A 80 -7.14 -10.76 11.72
CA GLN A 80 -6.37 -9.73 12.43
C GLN A 80 -7.28 -8.60 12.92
N GLN A 81 -8.23 -8.14 12.09
CA GLN A 81 -9.21 -7.13 12.47
C GLN A 81 -10.09 -7.62 13.62
N LEU A 82 -10.56 -8.87 13.55
CA LEU A 82 -11.36 -9.45 14.63
C LEU A 82 -10.59 -9.65 15.92
N ASP A 83 -9.31 -10.05 15.83
CA ASP A 83 -8.45 -10.15 16.99
C ASP A 83 -8.29 -8.79 17.69
N GLN A 84 -8.09 -7.70 16.94
CA GLN A 84 -8.02 -6.35 17.51
C GLN A 84 -9.37 -5.83 18.04
N VAL A 85 -10.50 -6.20 17.43
CA VAL A 85 -11.82 -5.91 18.01
C VAL A 85 -11.99 -6.61 19.36
N ALA A 86 -11.54 -7.86 19.48
CA ALA A 86 -11.56 -8.56 20.75
C ALA A 86 -10.63 -7.89 21.78
N ASP A 87 -9.42 -7.51 21.37
CA ASP A 87 -8.45 -6.81 22.23
C ASP A 87 -9.00 -5.48 22.74
N ALA A 88 -9.70 -4.72 21.90
CA ALA A 88 -10.39 -3.51 22.32
C ALA A 88 -11.46 -3.79 23.40
N ILE A 89 -12.30 -4.80 23.21
CA ILE A 89 -13.32 -5.16 24.20
C ILE A 89 -12.69 -5.65 25.51
N ILE A 90 -11.59 -6.41 25.44
CA ILE A 90 -10.82 -6.86 26.62
C ILE A 90 -10.22 -5.65 27.36
N GLN A 91 -9.66 -4.69 26.64
CA GLN A 91 -9.14 -3.45 27.24
C GLN A 91 -10.27 -2.65 27.92
N LEU A 92 -11.44 -2.53 27.30
CA LEU A 92 -12.58 -1.87 27.93
C LEU A 92 -13.01 -2.59 29.21
N HIS A 93 -13.03 -3.93 29.18
CA HIS A 93 -13.40 -4.74 30.35
C HIS A 93 -12.45 -4.50 31.54
N SER A 94 -11.16 -4.32 31.28
CA SER A 94 -10.18 -3.98 32.33
C SER A 94 -10.40 -2.60 32.97
N GLN A 95 -11.23 -1.75 32.37
CA GLN A 95 -11.57 -0.38 32.80
C GLN A 95 -13.05 -0.24 33.17
N ALA A 96 -13.77 -1.35 33.36
CA ALA A 96 -15.23 -1.37 33.53
C ALA A 96 -15.73 -0.51 34.71
N ASP A 97 -14.96 -0.43 35.79
CA ASP A 97 -15.25 0.36 37.00
C ASP A 97 -15.24 1.87 36.76
N ARG A 98 -14.56 2.34 35.71
CA ARG A 98 -14.52 3.75 35.29
C ARG A 98 -15.79 4.19 34.55
N ILE A 99 -16.63 3.25 34.11
CA ILE A 99 -17.77 3.53 33.24
C ILE A 99 -19.00 3.89 34.08
N ASN A 100 -19.51 5.10 33.92
CA ASN A 100 -20.78 5.55 34.50
C ASN A 100 -21.96 5.34 33.54
N ALA A 101 -23.16 5.11 34.08
CA ALA A 101 -24.36 4.87 33.27
C ALA A 101 -24.75 6.07 32.41
N VAL A 102 -25.31 5.77 31.22
CA VAL A 102 -26.04 6.74 30.42
C VAL A 102 -27.36 7.12 31.09
N GLN A 103 -27.76 8.39 30.97
CA GLN A 103 -29.01 8.92 31.49
C GLN A 103 -30.06 8.98 30.39
N THR A 104 -31.23 8.39 30.61
CA THR A 104 -32.32 8.41 29.63
C THR A 104 -32.87 9.84 29.45
N LEU A 105 -32.85 10.33 28.21
CA LEU A 105 -33.46 11.61 27.81
C LEU A 105 -34.85 11.41 27.22
N SER A 106 -35.02 10.35 26.43
CA SER A 106 -36.29 9.98 25.80
C SER A 106 -36.49 8.49 25.91
N GLU A 107 -37.71 8.11 26.30
CA GLU A 107 -38.14 6.72 26.38
C GLU A 107 -38.88 6.32 25.09
N GLY A 108 -38.83 5.04 24.77
CA GLY A 108 -39.57 4.43 23.69
C GLY A 108 -39.73 2.93 23.91
N GLU A 109 -40.63 2.31 23.14
CA GLU A 109 -40.80 0.85 23.18
C GLU A 109 -39.62 0.15 22.48
N TRP A 110 -39.07 0.79 21.46
CA TRP A 110 -37.97 0.30 20.64
C TRP A 110 -36.66 1.02 20.95
N ARG A 111 -35.55 0.30 20.85
CA ARG A 111 -34.19 0.81 21.11
C ARG A 111 -33.83 2.03 20.25
N ASP A 112 -34.31 2.09 19.01
CA ASP A 112 -34.07 3.21 18.08
C ASP A 112 -34.87 4.48 18.40
N GLN A 113 -35.78 4.42 19.37
CA GLN A 113 -36.52 5.56 19.90
C GLN A 113 -35.90 6.11 21.19
N MET A 114 -35.00 5.35 21.81
CA MET A 114 -34.31 5.77 23.02
C MET A 114 -33.29 6.87 22.69
N ALA A 115 -33.24 7.89 23.54
CA ALA A 115 -32.18 8.90 23.49
C ALA A 115 -31.55 9.02 24.87
N TYR A 116 -30.23 9.24 24.90
CA TYR A 116 -29.46 9.30 26.13
C TYR A 116 -28.60 10.55 26.21
N HIS A 117 -28.39 11.03 27.43
CA HIS A 117 -27.35 11.97 27.79
C HIS A 117 -26.25 11.18 28.50
N TRP A 118 -25.00 11.51 28.21
CA TRP A 118 -23.88 10.85 28.87
C TRP A 118 -22.80 11.85 29.25
N LEU A 119 -22.35 11.77 30.50
CA LEU A 119 -21.08 12.34 30.91
C LEU A 119 -20.02 11.30 30.58
N PHE A 120 -19.18 11.58 29.59
CA PHE A 120 -18.23 10.58 29.12
C PHE A 120 -17.25 10.17 30.22
N PRO A 121 -17.04 8.86 30.42
CA PRO A 121 -16.00 8.37 31.30
C PRO A 121 -14.63 8.72 30.70
N ASP A 122 -13.67 8.99 31.58
CA ASP A 122 -12.27 9.06 31.20
C ASP A 122 -11.79 7.63 30.97
N LEU A 123 -11.45 7.25 29.73
CA LEU A 123 -11.03 5.91 29.31
C LEU A 123 -9.73 6.00 28.51
N GLU A 124 -8.83 5.03 28.69
CA GLU A 124 -7.72 4.84 27.77
C GLU A 124 -8.24 4.29 26.44
N LEU A 125 -8.05 5.06 25.37
CA LEU A 125 -8.52 4.74 24.03
C LEU A 125 -7.76 3.57 23.40
N TYR A 126 -8.42 2.85 22.49
CA TYR A 126 -7.83 1.78 21.70
C TYR A 126 -7.61 2.26 20.27
N SER A 127 -6.37 2.13 19.76
CA SER A 127 -6.02 2.44 18.38
C SER A 127 -5.87 1.16 17.57
N PHE A 128 -6.50 1.11 16.40
CA PHE A 128 -6.36 -0.01 15.47
C PHE A 128 -5.11 0.14 14.62
N ASP A 129 -4.33 -0.95 14.53
CA ASP A 129 -3.15 -1.07 13.66
C ASP A 129 -3.35 -2.15 12.57
N THR A 130 -4.61 -2.54 12.31
CA THR A 130 -4.97 -3.44 11.22
C THR A 130 -5.18 -2.72 9.90
N SER A 131 -5.23 -3.48 8.81
CA SER A 131 -5.62 -2.97 7.49
C SER A 131 -6.93 -2.15 7.54
N PRO A 132 -6.95 -0.93 6.99
CA PRO A 132 -8.06 0.02 7.13
C PRO A 132 -9.18 -0.19 6.09
N PHE A 133 -9.53 -1.44 5.77
CA PHE A 133 -10.55 -1.75 4.75
C PHE A 133 -11.51 -2.87 5.20
N GLN A 134 -12.65 -2.96 4.54
CA GLN A 134 -13.52 -4.14 4.59
C GLN A 134 -13.49 -4.85 3.24
N ILE A 135 -13.60 -6.18 3.26
CA ILE A 135 -13.73 -6.96 2.03
C ILE A 135 -15.11 -6.67 1.43
N HIS A 136 -15.14 -6.02 0.28
CA HIS A 136 -16.37 -5.65 -0.42
C HIS A 136 -16.73 -6.65 -1.53
N THR A 137 -15.76 -7.05 -2.33
CA THR A 137 -15.92 -7.95 -3.48
C THR A 137 -15.01 -9.16 -3.30
N ILE A 138 -15.47 -10.35 -3.72
CA ILE A 138 -14.76 -11.62 -3.53
C ILE A 138 -14.62 -12.33 -4.87
N GLU A 139 -13.42 -12.83 -5.14
CA GLU A 139 -13.10 -13.68 -6.29
C GLU A 139 -12.99 -15.15 -5.87
N LYS A 140 -13.40 -16.08 -6.76
CA LYS A 140 -13.20 -17.52 -6.55
C LYS A 140 -11.80 -17.92 -7.01
N VAL A 141 -11.08 -18.64 -6.16
CA VAL A 141 -9.73 -19.16 -6.48
C VAL A 141 -9.76 -20.61 -6.98
N GLY A 142 -8.64 -21.07 -7.55
CA GLY A 142 -8.48 -22.44 -8.02
C GLY A 142 -8.59 -23.47 -6.89
N VAL A 143 -9.29 -24.58 -7.16
CA VAL A 143 -9.59 -25.65 -6.18
C VAL A 143 -9.11 -27.03 -6.63
N LEU A 144 -8.13 -27.08 -7.53
CA LEU A 144 -7.63 -28.34 -8.08
C LEU A 144 -7.20 -29.30 -6.97
N THR A 145 -7.54 -30.58 -7.15
CA THR A 145 -7.02 -31.66 -6.29
C THR A 145 -5.51 -31.81 -6.48
N ARG A 146 -4.84 -32.57 -5.60
CA ARG A 146 -3.41 -32.88 -5.76
C ARG A 146 -3.11 -33.51 -7.12
N GLU A 147 -3.90 -34.51 -7.52
CA GLU A 147 -3.70 -35.24 -8.78
C GLU A 147 -3.87 -34.31 -9.99
N ASP A 148 -4.82 -33.38 -9.93
CA ASP A 148 -5.04 -32.41 -11.02
C ASP A 148 -3.90 -31.38 -11.09
N ARG A 149 -3.39 -30.92 -9.94
CA ARG A 149 -2.20 -30.05 -9.90
C ARG A 149 -0.97 -30.73 -10.48
N GLU A 150 -0.77 -32.03 -10.23
CA GLU A 150 0.33 -32.79 -10.84
C GLU A 150 0.22 -32.85 -12.36
N ARG A 151 -1.00 -33.01 -12.91
CA ARG A 151 -1.22 -32.98 -14.36
C ARG A 151 -1.01 -31.58 -14.94
N ALA A 152 -1.52 -30.54 -14.29
CA ALA A 152 -1.32 -29.15 -14.70
C ALA A 152 0.17 -28.79 -14.72
N MET A 153 0.93 -29.16 -13.67
CA MET A 153 2.36 -28.88 -13.60
C MET A 153 3.17 -29.62 -14.67
N ARG A 154 2.83 -30.89 -14.98
CA ARG A 154 3.46 -31.62 -16.09
C ARG A 154 3.17 -30.97 -17.44
N ALA A 155 1.93 -30.55 -17.67
CA ALA A 155 1.53 -29.87 -18.91
C ALA A 155 2.24 -28.52 -19.09
N ALA A 156 2.43 -27.79 -17.99
CA ALA A 156 3.20 -26.55 -17.95
C ALA A 156 4.73 -26.75 -18.01
N GLY A 157 5.21 -28.00 -18.18
CA GLY A 157 6.64 -28.29 -18.26
C GLY A 157 7.41 -27.93 -16.99
N TYR A 158 6.76 -28.01 -15.82
CA TYR A 158 7.31 -27.61 -14.52
C TYR A 158 7.67 -26.12 -14.41
N ASN A 159 7.16 -25.26 -15.31
CA ASN A 159 7.29 -23.81 -15.23
C ASN A 159 5.98 -23.17 -14.74
N THR A 160 6.01 -22.53 -13.57
CA THR A 160 4.82 -21.91 -12.96
C THR A 160 4.25 -20.75 -13.78
N PHE A 161 5.06 -20.05 -14.58
CA PHE A 161 4.58 -19.00 -15.49
C PHE A 161 3.62 -19.52 -16.57
N LEU A 162 3.64 -20.82 -16.85
CA LEU A 162 2.79 -21.44 -17.87
C LEU A 162 1.53 -22.09 -17.28
N LEU A 163 1.33 -21.99 -15.96
CA LEU A 163 0.09 -22.44 -15.32
C LEU A 163 -1.07 -21.50 -15.66
N ARG A 164 -2.28 -22.06 -15.74
CA ARG A 164 -3.49 -21.25 -15.89
C ARG A 164 -3.85 -20.66 -14.53
N SER A 165 -4.20 -19.37 -14.48
CA SER A 165 -4.62 -18.71 -13.23
C SER A 165 -5.80 -19.42 -12.55
N ALA A 166 -6.75 -19.93 -13.32
CA ALA A 166 -7.90 -20.69 -12.81
C ALA A 166 -7.52 -21.99 -12.05
N ASP A 167 -6.30 -22.48 -12.22
CA ASP A 167 -5.79 -23.67 -11.54
C ASP A 167 -5.00 -23.34 -10.25
N VAL A 168 -4.80 -22.06 -9.95
CA VAL A 168 -3.98 -21.55 -8.83
C VAL A 168 -4.87 -21.12 -7.65
N ALA A 169 -4.54 -21.58 -6.44
CA ALA A 169 -5.32 -21.30 -5.23
C ALA A 169 -4.93 -19.98 -4.54
N ILE A 170 -3.63 -19.65 -4.53
CA ILE A 170 -3.06 -18.39 -4.04
C ILE A 170 -1.94 -18.04 -5.02
N ASP A 171 -2.05 -16.88 -5.66
CA ASP A 171 -1.10 -16.45 -6.69
C ASP A 171 -0.14 -15.39 -6.14
N LEU A 172 1.11 -15.79 -5.92
CA LEU A 172 2.20 -14.93 -5.47
C LEU A 172 3.24 -14.71 -6.58
N LEU A 173 2.85 -14.88 -7.86
CA LEU A 173 3.74 -14.66 -8.99
C LEU A 173 4.23 -13.21 -9.07
N THR A 174 3.35 -12.25 -8.80
CA THR A 174 3.68 -10.82 -8.82
C THR A 174 2.65 -9.98 -8.08
N ASP A 175 3.10 -8.84 -7.57
CA ASP A 175 2.30 -7.70 -7.11
C ASP A 175 1.98 -6.70 -8.25
N SER A 176 2.38 -6.97 -9.52
CA SER A 176 2.09 -6.07 -10.66
C SER A 176 0.69 -6.28 -11.23
N GLY A 177 -0.21 -5.34 -10.96
CA GLY A 177 -1.54 -5.29 -11.56
C GLY A 177 -2.52 -6.30 -10.97
N THR A 178 -2.13 -6.94 -9.87
CA THR A 178 -2.90 -7.94 -9.12
C THR A 178 -3.55 -7.36 -7.86
N THR A 179 -3.42 -6.05 -7.65
CA THR A 179 -4.06 -5.34 -6.53
C THR A 179 -5.58 -5.32 -6.66
N ALA A 180 -6.27 -5.42 -5.52
CA ALA A 180 -7.69 -5.16 -5.44
C ALA A 180 -7.95 -3.65 -5.31
N MET A 181 -8.69 -3.08 -6.26
CA MET A 181 -9.11 -1.67 -6.21
C MET A 181 -10.19 -1.44 -5.14
N GLY A 182 -10.14 -0.27 -4.50
CA GLY A 182 -11.14 0.21 -3.55
C GLY A 182 -12.50 0.53 -4.20
N THR A 183 -13.53 0.70 -3.37
CA THR A 183 -14.88 1.04 -3.85
C THR A 183 -14.94 2.42 -4.50
N ILE A 184 -14.11 3.37 -4.05
CA ILE A 184 -14.00 4.71 -4.62
C ILE A 184 -13.34 4.65 -6.01
N GLN A 185 -12.27 3.87 -6.16
CA GLN A 185 -11.65 3.61 -7.47
C GLN A 185 -12.64 2.99 -8.46
N TRP A 186 -13.39 1.95 -8.06
CA TRP A 186 -14.42 1.35 -8.91
C TRP A 186 -15.56 2.32 -9.24
N ALA A 187 -16.00 3.14 -8.29
CA ALA A 187 -17.03 4.16 -8.54
C ALA A 187 -16.55 5.22 -9.54
N ALA A 188 -15.28 5.64 -9.44
CA ALA A 188 -14.66 6.56 -10.40
C ALA A 188 -14.51 5.91 -11.78
N TYR A 189 -14.07 4.66 -11.84
CA TYR A 189 -13.93 3.89 -13.07
C TYR A 189 -15.27 3.76 -13.83
N GLU A 190 -16.33 3.34 -13.15
CA GLU A 190 -17.67 3.17 -13.74
C GLU A 190 -18.35 4.51 -14.07
N GLY A 191 -18.02 5.57 -13.32
CA GLY A 191 -18.52 6.92 -13.54
C GLY A 191 -17.81 7.69 -14.66
N ALA A 192 -16.65 7.21 -15.10
CA ALA A 192 -15.81 7.91 -16.07
C ALA A 192 -16.49 8.07 -17.43
N ARG A 193 -16.38 9.26 -18.01
CA ARG A 193 -16.93 9.51 -19.34
C ARG A 193 -15.93 9.04 -20.39
N ALA A 194 -16.33 8.05 -21.19
CA ALA A 194 -15.52 7.62 -22.32
C ALA A 194 -15.19 8.79 -23.25
N SER A 195 -13.90 9.06 -23.42
CA SER A 195 -13.35 10.08 -24.32
C SER A 195 -12.10 9.52 -24.98
N ALA A 196 -11.89 9.87 -26.26
CA ALA A 196 -10.66 9.58 -27.00
C ALA A 196 -9.74 10.82 -27.08
N VAL A 197 -10.09 11.86 -26.33
CA VAL A 197 -9.40 13.15 -26.25
C VAL A 197 -9.42 13.61 -24.79
N THR A 198 -8.89 14.80 -24.53
CA THR A 198 -8.80 15.42 -23.21
C THR A 198 -10.07 15.22 -22.38
N SER A 199 -9.92 14.57 -21.23
CA SER A 199 -11.00 14.24 -20.30
C SER A 199 -10.73 14.84 -18.93
N ASP A 200 -11.77 14.96 -18.09
CA ASP A 200 -11.60 15.46 -16.73
C ASP A 200 -10.75 14.48 -15.90
N GLU A 201 -10.87 13.18 -16.18
CA GLU A 201 -10.10 12.11 -15.54
C GLU A 201 -8.59 12.24 -15.79
N TYR A 202 -8.18 12.71 -16.97
CA TYR A 202 -6.78 13.05 -17.24
C TYR A 202 -6.28 14.18 -16.34
N PHE A 203 -7.05 15.26 -16.22
CA PHE A 203 -6.65 16.40 -15.39
C PHE A 203 -6.63 16.03 -13.91
N ASP A 204 -7.59 15.22 -13.45
CA ASP A 204 -7.61 14.70 -12.08
C ASP A 204 -6.38 13.83 -11.78
N PHE A 205 -5.99 12.95 -12.71
CA PHE A 205 -4.78 12.13 -12.56
C PHE A 205 -3.50 12.98 -12.52
N VAL A 206 -3.36 13.93 -13.45
CA VAL A 206 -2.22 14.86 -13.48
C VAL A 206 -2.16 15.66 -12.18
N HIS A 207 -3.29 16.18 -11.71
CA HIS A 207 -3.36 16.96 -10.47
C HIS A 207 -3.00 16.12 -9.25
N ALA A 208 -3.51 14.89 -9.13
CA ALA A 208 -3.19 13.99 -8.02
C ALA A 208 -1.68 13.71 -7.92
N LEU A 209 -1.01 13.51 -9.07
CA LEU A 209 0.44 13.33 -9.11
C LEU A 209 1.22 14.63 -8.88
N GLN A 210 0.73 15.76 -9.36
CA GLN A 210 1.31 17.07 -9.03
C GLN A 210 1.23 17.36 -7.51
N GLU A 211 0.13 17.00 -6.84
CA GLU A 211 -0.04 17.13 -5.40
C GLU A 211 0.74 16.09 -4.59
N SER A 212 1.01 14.92 -5.16
CA SER A 212 1.79 13.86 -4.49
C SER A 212 3.30 13.99 -4.70
N PHE A 213 3.77 14.15 -5.94
CA PHE A 213 5.21 14.20 -6.27
C PHE A 213 5.78 15.61 -6.42
N GLY A 214 5.03 16.53 -7.01
CA GLY A 214 5.44 17.94 -7.13
C GLY A 214 6.14 18.25 -8.44
N TYR A 215 6.08 17.30 -9.36
CA TYR A 215 6.54 17.44 -10.72
C TYR A 215 5.49 18.13 -11.58
N GLU A 216 5.91 19.05 -12.42
CA GLU A 216 5.04 19.90 -13.24
C GLU A 216 4.45 19.15 -14.42
N TYR A 217 5.26 18.32 -15.09
CA TYR A 217 4.87 17.64 -16.33
C TYR A 217 4.64 16.15 -16.07
N ILE A 218 3.39 15.72 -16.18
CA ILE A 218 2.96 14.33 -15.97
C ILE A 218 2.43 13.78 -17.30
N ILE A 219 3.01 12.68 -17.78
CA ILE A 219 2.69 12.06 -19.05
C ILE A 219 2.19 10.63 -18.77
N PRO A 220 0.89 10.33 -18.95
CA PRO A 220 0.37 8.98 -18.77
C PRO A 220 0.98 8.00 -19.79
N THR A 221 1.07 6.74 -19.41
CA THR A 221 1.52 5.61 -20.26
C THR A 221 0.74 4.36 -19.87
N HIS A 222 0.62 3.36 -20.75
CA HIS A 222 -0.18 2.17 -20.43
C HIS A 222 0.38 1.39 -19.23
N GLN A 223 1.70 1.44 -18.99
CA GLN A 223 2.39 0.99 -17.77
C GLN A 223 3.87 1.44 -17.78
N GLY A 224 4.60 1.17 -16.69
CA GLY A 224 5.98 1.65 -16.48
C GLY A 224 6.97 1.37 -17.62
N ARG A 225 6.95 0.19 -18.24
CA ARG A 225 7.90 -0.14 -19.34
C ARG A 225 7.79 0.79 -20.56
N ALA A 226 6.63 1.39 -20.79
CA ALA A 226 6.47 2.39 -21.84
C ALA A 226 7.11 3.71 -21.45
N ALA A 227 6.96 4.14 -20.19
CA ALA A 227 7.67 5.27 -19.64
C ALA A 227 9.20 5.06 -19.70
N GLU A 228 9.69 3.86 -19.34
CA GLU A 228 11.11 3.46 -19.46
C GLU A 228 11.59 3.53 -20.91
N HIS A 229 10.78 3.06 -21.87
CA HIS A 229 11.10 3.10 -23.29
C HIS A 229 11.27 4.54 -23.77
N ILE A 230 10.29 5.40 -23.49
CA ILE A 230 10.28 6.79 -23.91
C ILE A 230 11.44 7.56 -23.28
N LEU A 231 11.65 7.41 -21.96
CA LEU A 231 12.77 8.04 -21.26
C LEU A 231 14.10 7.62 -21.88
N SER A 232 14.31 6.31 -22.07
CA SER A 232 15.56 5.79 -22.61
C SER A 232 15.85 6.29 -24.02
N GLN A 233 14.85 6.31 -24.90
CA GLN A 233 15.04 6.78 -26.28
C GLN A 233 15.28 8.29 -26.39
N THR A 234 14.77 9.07 -25.44
CA THR A 234 14.89 10.54 -25.48
C THR A 234 16.11 11.06 -24.71
N ARG A 235 16.62 10.30 -23.73
CA ARG A 235 17.70 10.75 -22.84
C ARG A 235 19.04 10.04 -23.02
N ILE A 236 19.10 8.97 -23.80
CA ILE A 236 20.35 8.21 -24.00
C ILE A 236 20.87 8.44 -25.42
N GLN A 237 22.13 8.84 -25.50
CA GLN A 237 22.92 8.76 -26.72
C GLN A 237 23.73 7.45 -26.74
N PRO A 238 23.91 6.80 -27.91
CA PRO A 238 24.67 5.56 -27.99
C PRO A 238 26.09 5.70 -27.42
N GLY A 239 26.44 4.81 -26.49
CA GLY A 239 27.73 4.80 -25.80
C GLY A 239 27.73 5.42 -24.41
N GLN A 240 26.72 6.24 -24.05
CA GLN A 240 26.62 6.84 -22.72
C GLN A 240 26.34 5.80 -21.63
N LEU A 241 26.80 6.09 -20.42
CA LEU A 241 26.57 5.28 -19.23
C LEU A 241 25.25 5.63 -18.55
N VAL A 242 24.61 4.61 -17.97
CA VAL A 242 23.44 4.77 -17.10
C VAL A 242 23.73 4.08 -15.76
N PRO A 243 24.31 4.79 -14.79
CA PRO A 243 24.53 4.27 -13.44
C PRO A 243 23.20 4.04 -12.73
N GLY A 244 23.05 2.93 -12.01
CA GLY A 244 21.88 2.67 -11.17
C GLY A 244 22.17 1.83 -9.94
N ASN A 245 21.30 1.90 -8.94
CA ASN A 245 21.34 1.04 -7.76
C ASN A 245 20.74 -0.34 -8.08
N MET A 246 21.54 -1.21 -8.73
CA MET A 246 21.06 -2.43 -9.38
C MET A 246 20.12 -2.09 -10.55
N TYR A 247 19.40 -3.09 -11.08
CA TYR A 247 18.54 -2.91 -12.23
C TYR A 247 17.22 -3.65 -12.10
N PHE A 248 16.19 -3.12 -12.73
CA PHE A 248 15.02 -3.90 -13.11
C PHE A 248 15.15 -4.42 -14.55
N THR A 249 14.56 -5.59 -14.81
CA THR A 249 14.77 -6.31 -16.08
C THR A 249 14.33 -5.54 -17.32
N THR A 250 13.21 -4.81 -17.27
CA THR A 250 12.74 -4.00 -18.41
C THR A 250 13.51 -2.69 -18.52
N THR A 251 13.81 -2.05 -17.40
CA THR A 251 14.54 -0.77 -17.34
C THR A 251 15.91 -0.91 -18.01
N LYS A 252 16.71 -1.91 -17.60
CA LYS A 252 18.02 -2.19 -18.22
C LYS A 252 17.89 -2.51 -19.71
N LEU A 253 16.89 -3.31 -20.08
CA LEU A 253 16.68 -3.66 -21.49
C LEU A 253 16.39 -2.43 -22.35
N HIS A 254 15.58 -1.48 -21.86
CA HIS A 254 15.27 -0.26 -22.58
C HIS A 254 16.47 0.70 -22.67
N GLN A 255 17.28 0.78 -21.60
CA GLN A 255 18.53 1.52 -21.59
C GLN A 255 19.52 0.99 -22.64
N GLU A 256 19.78 -0.32 -22.63
CA GLU A 256 20.70 -0.97 -23.57
C GLU A 256 20.20 -0.91 -25.02
N ARG A 257 18.88 -1.01 -25.23
CA ARG A 257 18.28 -0.86 -26.58
C ARG A 257 18.39 0.57 -27.13
N ALA A 258 18.45 1.59 -26.28
CA ALA A 258 18.75 2.95 -26.69
C ALA A 258 20.26 3.18 -26.96
N GLY A 259 21.09 2.16 -26.74
CA GLY A 259 22.54 2.22 -26.92
C GLY A 259 23.31 2.62 -25.67
N GLY A 260 22.64 2.72 -24.51
CA GLY A 260 23.28 3.00 -23.23
C GLY A 260 24.00 1.78 -22.67
N VAL A 261 24.92 2.03 -21.74
CA VAL A 261 25.67 1.00 -21.01
C VAL A 261 25.33 1.09 -19.53
N PHE A 262 24.64 0.08 -19.01
CA PHE A 262 24.27 0.04 -17.59
C PHE A 262 25.53 -0.16 -16.72
N ALA A 263 25.62 0.61 -15.63
CA ALA A 263 26.68 0.47 -14.63
C ALA A 263 26.06 0.33 -13.23
N ASP A 264 26.36 -0.75 -12.53
CA ASP A 264 25.84 -0.97 -11.17
C ASP A 264 26.67 -0.15 -10.16
N VAL A 265 26.01 0.75 -9.45
CA VAL A 265 26.60 1.61 -8.42
C VAL A 265 25.91 1.43 -7.06
N ILE A 266 25.15 0.35 -6.86
CA ILE A 266 24.58 0.03 -5.55
C ILE A 266 25.66 -0.25 -4.50
N VAL A 267 25.35 -0.04 -3.22
CA VAL A 267 26.21 -0.49 -2.10
C VAL A 267 26.49 -2.00 -2.14
N ASP A 268 27.70 -2.41 -1.74
CA ASP A 268 28.11 -3.83 -1.81
C ASP A 268 27.22 -4.76 -0.97
N GLU A 269 26.70 -4.25 0.15
CA GLU A 269 25.81 -4.94 1.06
C GLU A 269 24.53 -5.44 0.37
N ALA A 270 24.10 -4.81 -0.72
CA ALA A 270 22.93 -5.24 -1.49
C ALA A 270 23.14 -6.59 -2.18
N HIS A 271 24.39 -6.97 -2.46
CA HIS A 271 24.75 -8.25 -3.05
C HIS A 271 24.94 -9.36 -2.01
N ASP A 272 24.87 -9.05 -0.71
CA ASP A 272 24.84 -10.02 0.37
C ASP A 272 23.39 -10.23 0.87
N PRO A 273 22.75 -11.36 0.53
CA PRO A 273 21.39 -11.66 0.98
C PRO A 273 21.24 -11.77 2.50
N GLN A 274 22.34 -11.90 3.25
CA GLN A 274 22.34 -12.02 4.71
C GLN A 274 22.81 -10.75 5.43
N SER A 275 23.25 -9.72 4.70
CA SER A 275 23.58 -8.43 5.29
C SER A 275 22.35 -7.80 5.94
N ASP A 276 22.53 -7.31 7.17
CA ASP A 276 21.55 -6.60 7.98
C ASP A 276 21.61 -5.07 7.77
N PHE A 277 22.40 -4.61 6.78
CA PHE A 277 22.49 -3.19 6.46
C PHE A 277 21.10 -2.64 6.11
N PRO A 278 20.60 -1.61 6.83
CA PRO A 278 19.19 -1.22 6.74
C PRO A 278 18.81 -0.55 5.42
N TRP A 279 19.79 -0.06 4.66
CA TRP A 279 19.59 0.76 3.46
C TRP A 279 20.27 0.14 2.24
N LYS A 280 20.06 -1.17 2.03
CA LYS A 280 20.64 -1.92 0.90
C LYS A 280 20.25 -1.40 -0.48
N GLY A 281 19.27 -0.51 -0.60
CA GLY A 281 18.97 0.16 -1.85
C GLY A 281 19.90 1.35 -2.18
N ASN A 282 20.72 1.81 -1.24
CA ASN A 282 21.54 3.02 -1.43
C ASN A 282 22.51 2.89 -2.63
N ILE A 283 22.74 4.03 -3.30
CA ILE A 283 23.85 4.19 -4.24
C ILE A 283 25.13 4.46 -3.46
N ASP A 284 26.21 3.78 -3.82
CA ASP A 284 27.57 4.13 -3.40
C ASP A 284 28.09 5.28 -4.26
N VAL A 285 28.09 6.48 -3.69
CA VAL A 285 28.56 7.71 -4.36
C VAL A 285 30.02 7.60 -4.79
N SER A 286 30.84 6.78 -4.13
CA SER A 286 32.23 6.55 -4.52
C SER A 286 32.33 5.77 -5.83
N LYS A 287 31.44 4.79 -6.05
CA LYS A 287 31.35 4.07 -7.34
C LYS A 287 30.87 4.99 -8.45
N LEU A 288 29.87 5.84 -8.16
CA LEU A 288 29.40 6.85 -9.11
C LEU A 288 30.51 7.85 -9.46
N ASP A 289 31.26 8.36 -8.47
CA ASP A 289 32.39 9.26 -8.72
C ASP A 289 33.48 8.59 -9.53
N ALA A 290 33.83 7.33 -9.25
CA ALA A 290 34.80 6.59 -10.05
C ALA A 290 34.42 6.50 -11.55
N LEU A 291 33.13 6.32 -11.86
CA LEU A 291 32.65 6.36 -13.25
C LEU A 291 32.83 7.74 -13.87
N VAL A 292 32.42 8.79 -13.17
CA VAL A 292 32.54 10.18 -13.64
C VAL A 292 34.00 10.59 -13.83
N GLN A 293 34.91 10.23 -12.92
CA GLN A 293 36.34 10.53 -13.06
C GLN A 293 36.98 9.79 -14.25
N THR A 294 36.48 8.61 -14.59
CA THR A 294 37.02 7.79 -15.67
C THR A 294 36.50 8.22 -17.04
N HIS A 295 35.21 8.56 -17.14
CA HIS A 295 34.53 8.77 -18.41
C HIS A 295 34.17 10.23 -18.70
N GLY A 296 34.09 11.09 -17.68
CA GLY A 296 33.51 12.43 -17.81
C GLY A 296 32.02 12.43 -17.43
N ALA A 297 31.52 13.57 -16.95
CA ALA A 297 30.12 13.72 -16.55
C ALA A 297 29.17 13.75 -17.76
N GLU A 298 29.65 14.26 -18.89
CA GLU A 298 28.97 14.34 -20.18
C GLU A 298 28.67 12.96 -20.82
N GLU A 299 29.44 11.94 -20.43
CA GLU A 299 29.24 10.56 -20.87
C GLU A 299 28.20 9.83 -20.01
N ILE A 300 27.69 10.45 -18.94
CA ILE A 300 26.58 9.92 -18.14
C ILE A 300 25.27 10.46 -18.70
N ALA A 301 24.41 9.57 -19.23
CA ALA A 301 23.10 9.98 -19.74
C ALA A 301 22.19 10.47 -18.60
N TYR A 302 22.07 9.66 -17.55
CA TYR A 302 21.40 9.97 -16.29
C TYR A 302 21.70 8.88 -15.25
N VAL A 303 21.46 9.18 -13.97
CA VAL A 303 21.40 8.19 -12.89
C VAL A 303 20.00 7.60 -12.81
N SER A 304 19.89 6.28 -12.91
CA SER A 304 18.67 5.49 -12.80
C SER A 304 18.49 5.03 -11.34
N PHE A 305 17.67 5.73 -10.56
CA PHE A 305 17.58 5.53 -9.11
C PHE A 305 16.25 4.87 -8.70
N GLU A 306 16.26 3.58 -8.39
CA GLU A 306 15.07 2.79 -8.07
C GLU A 306 14.66 2.87 -6.60
N HIS A 307 13.36 3.06 -6.35
CA HIS A 307 12.74 3.14 -5.03
C HIS A 307 11.50 2.24 -4.92
N SER A 308 11.47 1.22 -4.06
CA SER A 308 12.60 0.45 -3.49
C SER A 308 13.27 -0.45 -4.53
N VAL A 309 14.52 -0.89 -4.31
CA VAL A 309 15.26 -1.72 -5.28
C VAL A 309 14.70 -3.14 -5.38
N ASN A 310 14.02 -3.47 -6.48
CA ASN A 310 13.29 -4.72 -6.66
C ASN A 310 14.19 -5.96 -6.65
N LEU A 311 15.31 -5.95 -7.41
CA LEU A 311 16.20 -7.12 -7.47
C LEU A 311 16.98 -7.38 -6.17
N ALA A 312 17.15 -6.36 -5.33
CA ALA A 312 17.74 -6.52 -3.99
C ALA A 312 16.75 -7.11 -2.96
N GLY A 313 15.52 -7.43 -3.39
CA GLY A 313 14.45 -7.93 -2.52
C GLY A 313 13.48 -6.85 -2.05
N GLY A 314 13.38 -5.73 -2.75
CA GLY A 314 12.56 -4.58 -2.33
C GLY A 314 13.21 -3.76 -1.23
N GLN A 315 14.54 -3.60 -1.29
CA GLN A 315 15.30 -2.95 -0.23
C GLN A 315 15.20 -1.42 -0.32
N PRO A 316 15.07 -0.71 0.82
CA PRO A 316 14.86 0.73 0.81
C PRO A 316 16.15 1.49 0.59
N VAL A 317 15.97 2.71 0.08
CA VAL A 317 16.96 3.78 0.00
C VAL A 317 16.68 4.78 1.12
N SER A 318 17.73 5.25 1.79
CA SER A 318 17.63 6.31 2.82
C SER A 318 17.44 7.70 2.22
N MET A 319 16.77 8.59 2.94
CA MET A 319 16.63 10.01 2.52
C MET A 319 17.99 10.70 2.37
N ASP A 320 18.93 10.45 3.29
CA ASP A 320 20.26 11.06 3.23
C ASP A 320 21.01 10.66 1.96
N ASN A 321 20.88 9.40 1.52
CA ASN A 321 21.52 8.94 0.28
C ASN A 321 20.90 9.57 -0.97
N MET A 322 19.56 9.75 -1.00
CA MET A 322 18.91 10.47 -2.10
C MET A 322 19.44 11.90 -2.21
N LYS A 323 19.53 12.60 -1.07
CA LYS A 323 20.08 13.95 -1.00
C LYS A 323 21.54 14.01 -1.44
N GLU A 324 22.38 13.11 -0.93
CA GLU A 324 23.81 13.06 -1.26
C GLU A 324 24.05 12.80 -2.75
N VAL A 325 23.34 11.84 -3.34
CA VAL A 325 23.40 11.54 -4.78
C VAL A 325 22.94 12.73 -5.60
N TYR A 326 21.83 13.36 -5.21
CA TYR A 326 21.30 14.51 -5.94
C TYR A 326 22.22 15.72 -5.87
N GLU A 327 22.78 16.03 -4.70
CA GLU A 327 23.79 17.10 -4.54
C GLU A 327 25.05 16.83 -5.39
N TYR A 328 25.53 15.59 -5.40
CA TYR A 328 26.67 15.17 -6.22
C TYR A 328 26.41 15.35 -7.73
N CYS A 329 25.25 14.89 -8.21
CA CYS A 329 24.84 14.92 -9.61
C CYS A 329 24.53 16.34 -10.10
N SER A 330 23.77 17.12 -9.30
CA SER A 330 23.37 18.50 -9.62
C SER A 330 24.59 19.40 -9.82
N ALA A 331 25.63 19.26 -8.99
CA ALA A 331 26.89 20.01 -9.13
C ALA A 331 27.64 19.73 -10.46
N ARG A 332 27.26 18.67 -11.17
CA ARG A 332 27.90 18.19 -12.42
C ARG A 332 26.93 18.17 -13.61
N SER A 333 25.72 18.68 -13.44
CA SER A 333 24.66 18.64 -14.46
C SER A 333 24.32 17.22 -14.95
N ILE A 334 24.44 16.22 -14.09
CA ILE A 334 24.03 14.84 -14.39
C ILE A 334 22.56 14.70 -13.98
N PRO A 335 21.63 14.34 -14.89
CA PRO A 335 20.23 14.13 -14.52
C PRO A 335 20.04 12.92 -13.60
N VAL A 336 19.08 13.00 -12.69
CA VAL A 336 18.65 11.90 -11.81
C VAL A 336 17.19 11.57 -12.13
N PHE A 337 16.95 10.37 -12.63
CA PHE A 337 15.60 9.85 -12.88
C PHE A 337 15.29 8.73 -11.90
N PHE A 338 14.15 8.85 -11.22
CA PHE A 338 13.69 7.81 -10.34
C PHE A 338 12.93 6.72 -11.11
N ASP A 339 13.19 5.45 -10.79
CA ASP A 339 12.16 4.44 -10.92
C ASP A 339 11.32 4.49 -9.64
N ALA A 340 10.17 5.16 -9.76
CA ALA A 340 9.30 5.49 -8.65
C ALA A 340 8.17 4.46 -8.45
N THR A 341 8.34 3.25 -9.00
CA THR A 341 7.34 2.18 -9.01
C THR A 341 6.89 1.73 -7.62
N ARG A 342 7.76 1.76 -6.60
CA ARG A 342 7.44 1.43 -5.19
C ARG A 342 7.89 2.51 -4.21
N THR A 343 7.74 3.78 -4.62
CA THR A 343 8.19 4.94 -3.85
C THR A 343 7.55 5.00 -2.47
N VAL A 344 6.26 4.66 -2.37
CA VAL A 344 5.49 4.79 -1.14
C VAL A 344 5.87 3.71 -0.14
N GLU A 345 6.17 2.49 -0.60
CA GLU A 345 6.81 1.46 0.23
C GLU A 345 8.17 1.93 0.76
N ASN A 346 8.98 2.58 -0.07
CA ASN A 346 10.26 3.16 0.36
C ASN A 346 10.04 4.27 1.41
N ALA A 347 9.08 5.16 1.20
CA ALA A 347 8.74 6.24 2.13
C ALA A 347 8.29 5.70 3.50
N TYR A 348 7.46 4.65 3.53
CA TYR A 348 7.11 3.98 4.78
C TYR A 348 8.32 3.32 5.45
N MET A 349 9.24 2.71 4.69
CA MET A 349 10.48 2.18 5.26
C MET A 349 11.37 3.28 5.84
N ILE A 350 11.37 4.49 5.27
CA ILE A 350 11.98 5.68 5.88
C ILE A 350 11.28 6.04 7.19
N GLN A 351 9.94 6.19 7.18
CA GLN A 351 9.14 6.47 8.38
C GLN A 351 9.44 5.49 9.52
N TRP A 352 9.57 4.20 9.19
CA TRP A 352 9.80 3.14 10.16
C TRP A 352 11.25 3.06 10.68
N LYS A 353 12.24 3.16 9.79
CA LYS A 353 13.65 2.91 10.12
C LYS A 353 14.41 4.16 10.55
N ASP A 354 13.97 5.35 10.14
CA ASP A 354 14.61 6.62 10.47
C ASP A 354 13.84 7.37 11.56
N PRO A 355 14.40 7.49 12.79
CA PRO A 355 13.73 8.17 13.89
C PRO A 355 13.35 9.63 13.61
N ARG A 356 13.98 10.29 12.63
CA ARG A 356 13.63 11.67 12.23
C ARG A 356 12.24 11.77 11.59
N TYR A 357 11.75 10.67 11.03
CA TYR A 357 10.51 10.61 10.25
C TYR A 357 9.39 9.85 10.95
N ALA A 358 9.59 9.36 12.18
CA ALA A 358 8.64 8.50 12.88
C ALA A 358 7.23 9.09 12.99
N ASP A 359 7.13 10.42 13.14
CA ASP A 359 5.86 11.16 13.24
C ASP A 359 5.49 11.93 11.95
N THR A 360 6.25 11.75 10.87
CA THR A 360 6.02 12.43 9.59
C THR A 360 5.06 11.60 8.73
N PRO A 361 3.95 12.15 8.23
CA PRO A 361 3.04 11.44 7.33
C PRO A 361 3.76 10.93 6.07
N VAL A 362 3.46 9.71 5.61
CA VAL A 362 4.12 9.10 4.45
C VAL A 362 4.04 9.98 3.20
N LYS A 363 2.92 10.66 2.96
CA LYS A 363 2.76 11.60 1.84
C LYS A 363 3.82 12.72 1.84
N ASP A 364 4.22 13.20 3.03
CA ASP A 364 5.17 14.30 3.17
C ASP A 364 6.61 13.78 2.96
N ILE A 365 6.87 12.53 3.35
CA ILE A 365 8.12 11.83 3.04
C ILE A 365 8.26 11.61 1.54
N VAL A 366 7.21 11.14 0.86
CA VAL A 366 7.19 11.02 -0.61
C VAL A 366 7.48 12.37 -1.26
N ARG A 367 6.89 13.45 -0.74
CA ARG A 367 7.11 14.81 -1.25
C ARG A 367 8.56 15.24 -1.12
N GLU A 368 9.20 14.95 0.01
CA GLU A 368 10.62 15.25 0.22
C GLU A 368 11.52 14.39 -0.68
N MET A 369 11.24 13.08 -0.82
CA MET A 369 12.00 12.19 -1.70
C MET A 369 12.06 12.77 -3.13
N MET A 370 10.92 13.23 -3.65
CA MET A 370 10.80 13.77 -5.02
C MET A 370 11.58 15.08 -5.24
N LEU A 371 12.04 15.77 -4.18
CA LEU A 371 12.95 16.92 -4.35
C LEU A 371 14.30 16.52 -4.95
N TYR A 372 14.67 15.25 -4.82
CA TYR A 372 16.00 14.72 -5.17
C TYR A 372 16.01 13.97 -6.52
N GLY A 373 15.04 14.25 -7.39
CA GLY A 373 14.97 13.74 -8.76
C GLY A 373 14.56 14.82 -9.76
N ASP A 374 15.04 14.72 -10.99
CA ASP A 374 14.68 15.60 -12.10
C ASP A 374 13.45 15.08 -12.88
N GLY A 375 13.10 13.81 -12.67
CA GLY A 375 11.92 13.15 -13.22
C GLY A 375 11.79 11.72 -12.71
N CYS A 376 10.75 11.01 -13.15
CA CYS A 376 10.57 9.62 -12.80
C CYS A 376 9.77 8.81 -13.82
N THR A 377 10.00 7.51 -13.85
CA THR A 377 9.11 6.52 -14.47
C THR A 377 8.37 5.76 -13.39
N VAL A 378 7.08 5.49 -13.61
CA VAL A 378 6.23 4.79 -12.64
C VAL A 378 5.42 3.69 -13.32
N SER A 379 5.52 2.47 -12.82
CA SER A 379 4.49 1.46 -13.03
C SER A 379 3.39 1.62 -11.97
N GLY A 380 2.29 2.29 -12.32
CA GLY A 380 1.13 2.46 -11.43
C GLY A 380 0.52 1.14 -10.95
N LYS A 381 0.72 0.05 -11.70
CA LYS A 381 0.34 -1.33 -11.34
C LYS A 381 0.89 -1.86 -10.00
N LYS A 382 1.62 -1.05 -9.23
CA LYS A 382 2.17 -1.35 -7.91
C LYS A 382 1.51 -0.43 -6.88
N ASP A 383 2.20 0.65 -6.50
CA ASP A 383 1.75 1.53 -5.42
C ASP A 383 0.44 2.25 -5.73
N PHE A 384 0.07 2.53 -6.99
CA PHE A 384 -1.20 3.23 -7.28
C PHE A 384 -2.44 2.33 -7.06
N LEU A 385 -2.28 1.09 -6.61
CA LEU A 385 -3.38 0.19 -6.28
C LEU A 385 -4.34 -0.07 -7.47
N ILE A 386 -3.81 -0.18 -8.68
CA ILE A 386 -4.56 -0.35 -9.94
C ILE A 386 -4.05 -1.55 -10.75
N ASN A 387 -4.84 -1.98 -11.74
CA ASN A 387 -4.53 -3.16 -12.55
C ASN A 387 -3.72 -2.85 -13.82
N ILE A 388 -3.87 -1.66 -14.40
CA ILE A 388 -3.14 -1.18 -15.58
C ILE A 388 -2.95 0.34 -15.53
N GLY A 389 -1.80 0.85 -15.97
CA GLY A 389 -1.45 2.26 -15.88
C GLY A 389 -0.04 2.54 -15.42
N GLY A 390 0.52 3.65 -15.87
CA GLY A 390 1.81 4.19 -15.46
C GLY A 390 2.00 5.63 -15.93
N CYS A 391 3.14 6.22 -15.64
CA CYS A 391 3.47 7.56 -16.13
C CYS A 391 4.98 7.77 -16.25
N LEU A 392 5.33 8.73 -17.09
CA LEU A 392 6.62 9.42 -17.10
C LEU A 392 6.36 10.84 -16.59
N ALA A 393 7.19 11.31 -15.67
CA ALA A 393 7.05 12.65 -15.11
C ALA A 393 8.39 13.39 -15.11
N PHE A 394 8.32 14.71 -15.26
CA PHE A 394 9.47 15.61 -15.20
C PHE A 394 9.18 16.72 -14.22
N ARG A 395 10.17 17.06 -13.38
CA ARG A 395 9.98 18.05 -12.32
C ARG A 395 9.57 19.40 -12.85
N ASP A 396 10.35 19.95 -13.78
CA ASP A 396 10.19 21.33 -14.26
C ASP A 396 10.81 21.56 -15.67
N ASN A 397 11.13 20.48 -16.40
CA ASN A 397 11.76 20.57 -17.72
C ASN A 397 10.77 20.36 -18.87
N LEU A 398 10.27 21.46 -19.45
CA LEU A 398 9.28 21.45 -20.54
C LEU A 398 9.83 20.85 -21.85
N GLU A 399 11.10 21.09 -22.17
CA GLU A 399 11.73 20.57 -23.39
C GLU A 399 11.79 19.04 -23.33
N TRP A 400 12.21 18.52 -22.18
CA TRP A 400 12.25 17.08 -21.92
C TRP A 400 10.87 16.43 -21.99
N ALA A 401 9.85 17.08 -21.45
CA ALA A 401 8.47 16.64 -21.53
C ALA A 401 7.96 16.63 -22.97
N GLY A 402 8.25 17.68 -23.75
CA GLY A 402 7.86 17.79 -25.16
C GLY A 402 8.43 16.67 -26.03
N GLU A 403 9.72 16.35 -25.89
CA GLU A 403 10.35 15.23 -26.61
C GLU A 403 9.75 13.87 -26.23
N ALA A 404 9.47 13.66 -24.94
CA ALA A 404 8.81 12.45 -24.46
C ALA A 404 7.39 12.31 -25.02
N GLU A 405 6.67 13.43 -25.08
CA GLU A 405 5.35 13.54 -25.67
C GLU A 405 5.33 13.19 -27.17
N GLU A 406 6.33 13.59 -27.95
CA GLU A 406 6.43 13.20 -29.36
C GLU A 406 6.57 11.69 -29.51
N MET A 407 7.41 11.06 -28.68
CA MET A 407 7.56 9.60 -28.64
C MET A 407 6.28 8.89 -28.19
N LEU A 408 5.60 9.43 -27.17
CA LEU A 408 4.32 8.88 -26.67
C LEU A 408 3.29 8.73 -27.80
N ARG A 409 3.16 9.76 -28.65
CA ARG A 409 2.23 9.77 -29.80
C ARG A 409 2.48 8.66 -30.82
N VAL A 410 3.72 8.16 -30.88
CA VAL A 410 4.11 7.10 -31.83
C VAL A 410 3.82 5.71 -31.26
N TYR A 411 4.05 5.51 -29.96
CA TYR A 411 4.10 4.17 -29.36
C TYR A 411 2.93 3.83 -28.44
N GLU A 412 2.28 4.82 -27.84
CA GLU A 412 1.31 4.62 -26.77
C GLU A 412 -0.07 5.15 -27.16
N GLY A 413 -0.19 6.47 -27.32
CA GLY A 413 -1.45 7.16 -27.46
C GLY A 413 -1.28 8.68 -27.47
N THR A 414 -2.35 9.43 -27.24
CA THR A 414 -2.23 10.90 -27.20
C THR A 414 -1.56 11.34 -25.90
N ALA A 415 -1.08 12.60 -25.83
CA ALA A 415 -0.51 13.19 -24.62
C ALA A 415 -1.46 13.17 -23.41
N VAL A 416 -2.76 13.03 -23.64
CA VAL A 416 -3.80 13.10 -22.61
C VAL A 416 -4.41 11.75 -22.26
N ASP A 417 -3.98 10.66 -22.91
CA ASP A 417 -4.43 9.30 -22.58
C ASP A 417 -3.26 8.32 -22.36
N GLY A 418 -2.14 8.49 -23.05
CA GLY A 418 -1.01 7.57 -22.95
C GLY A 418 -1.37 6.11 -23.24
N GLY A 419 -2.38 5.84 -24.07
CA GLY A 419 -2.86 4.50 -24.36
C GLY A 419 -3.79 3.90 -23.28
N LEU A 420 -4.28 4.71 -22.34
CA LEU A 420 -5.22 4.29 -21.30
C LEU A 420 -6.65 4.73 -21.60
N ALA A 421 -7.64 3.97 -21.09
CA ALA A 421 -9.02 4.46 -21.10
C ALA A 421 -9.19 5.57 -20.05
N ALA A 422 -10.14 6.48 -20.27
CA ALA A 422 -10.49 7.49 -19.26
C ALA A 422 -10.87 6.87 -17.91
N ALA A 423 -11.46 5.67 -17.91
CA ALA A 423 -11.78 4.91 -16.71
C ALA A 423 -10.54 4.46 -15.93
N ASP A 424 -9.47 4.07 -16.61
CA ASP A 424 -8.19 3.72 -15.97
C ASP A 424 -7.56 4.97 -15.34
N LEU A 425 -7.58 6.12 -16.04
CA LEU A 425 -7.11 7.40 -15.50
C LEU A 425 -7.90 7.81 -14.25
N ALA A 426 -9.22 7.63 -14.24
CA ALA A 426 -10.05 7.90 -13.08
C ALA A 426 -9.67 7.03 -11.86
N ALA A 427 -9.45 5.73 -12.09
CA ALA A 427 -9.02 4.81 -11.05
C ALA A 427 -7.61 5.11 -10.55
N MET A 428 -6.70 5.50 -11.45
CA MET A 428 -5.33 5.92 -11.12
C MET A 428 -5.32 7.18 -10.27
N ALA A 429 -6.12 8.20 -10.59
CA ALA A 429 -6.22 9.43 -9.81
C ALA A 429 -6.58 9.14 -8.34
N ARG A 430 -7.58 8.28 -8.11
CA ARG A 430 -7.97 7.84 -6.76
C ARG A 430 -6.92 6.95 -6.11
N GLY A 431 -6.29 6.07 -6.88
CA GLY A 431 -5.20 5.23 -6.41
C GLY A 431 -3.99 6.02 -5.89
N VAL A 432 -3.63 7.11 -6.57
CA VAL A 432 -2.56 8.04 -6.15
C VAL A 432 -2.89 8.74 -4.82
N GLU A 433 -4.15 9.08 -4.59
CA GLU A 433 -4.60 9.61 -3.30
C GLU A 433 -4.52 8.52 -2.20
N GLU A 434 -5.05 7.32 -2.47
CA GLU A 434 -5.15 6.22 -1.52
C GLU A 434 -3.80 5.60 -1.12
N MET A 435 -2.83 5.54 -2.04
CA MET A 435 -1.55 4.87 -1.80
C MET A 435 -0.78 5.45 -0.62
N THR A 436 -0.95 6.75 -0.35
CA THR A 436 -0.22 7.47 0.70
C THR A 436 -0.89 7.44 2.08
N ASP A 437 -2.02 6.75 2.26
CA ASP A 437 -2.64 6.56 3.58
C ASP A 437 -1.72 5.75 4.50
N ASP A 438 -1.31 6.35 5.62
CA ASP A 438 -0.35 5.78 6.57
C ASP A 438 -0.80 4.40 7.10
N ARG A 439 -2.10 4.15 7.27
CA ARG A 439 -2.62 2.87 7.78
C ARG A 439 -2.56 1.80 6.70
N HIS A 440 -2.87 2.17 5.45
CA HIS A 440 -2.77 1.27 4.31
C HIS A 440 -1.33 0.79 4.11
N ILE A 441 -0.39 1.73 3.92
CA ILE A 441 1.00 1.37 3.58
C ILE A 441 1.69 0.62 4.71
N ARG A 442 1.42 1.01 5.97
CA ARG A 442 1.88 0.27 7.15
C ARG A 442 1.40 -1.17 7.15
N ALA A 443 0.09 -1.38 6.98
CA ALA A 443 -0.47 -2.72 6.98
C ALA A 443 0.07 -3.56 5.81
N ARG A 444 0.28 -2.96 4.63
CA ARG A 444 0.85 -3.61 3.45
C ARG A 444 2.26 -4.11 3.70
N VAL A 445 3.13 -3.28 4.27
CA VAL A 445 4.54 -3.64 4.53
C VAL A 445 4.68 -4.56 5.73
N GLN A 446 3.90 -4.35 6.80
CA GLN A 446 3.91 -5.27 7.95
C GLN A 446 3.39 -6.66 7.58
N GLN A 447 2.46 -6.78 6.63
CA GLN A 447 1.99 -8.08 6.15
C GLN A 447 3.12 -8.91 5.51
N THR A 448 4.00 -8.29 4.72
CA THR A 448 5.14 -9.01 4.13
C THR A 448 6.20 -9.34 5.17
N GLN A 449 6.43 -8.44 6.12
CA GLN A 449 7.32 -8.68 7.27
C GLN A 449 6.84 -9.85 8.13
N GLU A 450 5.54 -9.95 8.39
CA GLU A 450 4.97 -11.06 9.16
C GLU A 450 5.17 -12.40 8.45
N LEU A 451 4.98 -12.46 7.13
CA LEU A 451 5.32 -13.66 6.35
C LEU A 451 6.81 -14.00 6.49
N GLY A 452 7.70 -13.01 6.37
CA GLY A 452 9.14 -13.19 6.55
C GLY A 452 9.49 -13.73 7.93
N ARG A 453 8.91 -13.16 9.00
CA ARG A 453 9.09 -13.60 10.38
C ARG A 453 8.64 -15.04 10.58
N LEU A 454 7.47 -15.42 10.05
CA LEU A 454 6.96 -16.79 10.15
C LEU A 454 7.89 -17.81 9.46
N LEU A 455 8.53 -17.42 8.36
CA LEU A 455 9.51 -18.26 7.66
C LEU A 455 10.82 -18.38 8.47
N LEU A 456 11.34 -17.26 8.98
CA LEU A 456 12.56 -17.23 9.80
C LEU A 456 12.40 -18.02 11.11
N ASP A 457 11.28 -17.86 11.82
CA ASP A 457 10.97 -18.59 13.05
C ASP A 457 10.89 -20.11 12.80
N ALA A 458 10.55 -20.52 11.57
CA ALA A 458 10.56 -21.90 11.11
C ALA A 458 11.94 -22.38 10.60
N GLY A 459 12.97 -21.53 10.63
CA GLY A 459 14.32 -21.82 10.16
C GLY A 459 14.46 -21.85 8.62
N ILE A 460 13.54 -21.21 7.89
CA ILE A 460 13.58 -21.13 6.42
C ILE A 460 14.40 -19.89 6.03
N PRO A 461 15.46 -20.04 5.20
CA PRO A 461 16.29 -18.92 4.80
C PRO A 461 15.55 -17.99 3.83
N ILE A 462 15.62 -16.69 4.10
CA ILE A 462 15.11 -15.61 3.23
C ILE A 462 16.17 -14.51 3.10
N VAL A 463 15.95 -13.56 2.18
CA VAL A 463 16.74 -12.32 2.10
C VAL A 463 16.45 -11.48 3.36
N MET A 464 17.51 -10.96 3.99
CA MET A 464 17.45 -10.10 5.17
C MET A 464 17.26 -8.62 4.83
#